data_AF-A0A382Q0L3-F1
#
_entry.id   AF-A0A382Q0L3-F1
#
_cell.length_a   1.000
_cell.length_b   1.000
_cell.length_c   1.000
_cell.angle_alpha   90.00
_cell.angle_beta   90.00
_cell.angle_gamma   90.00
#
_symmetry.space_group_name_H-M   'P 1'
#
loop_
_entity.id
_entity.type
_entity.pdbx_description
1 polymer ?
#
loop_
_entity_poly.entity_id
_entity_poly.type
_entity_poly.pdbx_seq_one_letter_code
_entity_poly.pdbx_strand_id
1 'polypeptide(L)' 'MHEHLNDEYVKKAQKEGYRSRAVYKLLEIIEKSQIINKGDK' A
#
# COMPACT_ATOMS: atom_id res chain seq x y z
N MET A 1 0.95 -3.08 24.03
CA MET A 1 -0.14 -2.44 23.25
C MET A 1 0.39 -1.32 22.32
N HIS A 2 1.53 -1.49 21.63
CA HIS A 2 2.05 -0.50 20.66
C HIS A 2 2.84 -1.15 19.49
N GLU A 3 2.79 -2.48 19.34
CA GLU A 3 3.67 -3.21 18.41
C GLU A 3 3.34 -3.00 16.93
N HIS A 4 2.19 -2.42 16.60
CA HIS A 4 1.75 -2.20 15.21
C HIS A 4 2.18 -0.84 14.61
N LEU A 5 2.80 0.04 15.41
CA LEU A 5 3.20 1.39 14.98
C LEU A 5 4.63 1.48 14.43
N ASN A 6 5.42 0.41 14.59
CA ASN A 6 6.81 0.36 14.10
C ASN A 6 6.95 -0.23 12.70
N ASP A 7 5.86 -0.57 12.03
CA ASP A 7 5.91 -1.07 10.66
C ASP A 7 6.41 0.06 9.72
N GLU A 8 7.53 -0.18 9.04
CA GLU A 8 8.13 0.81 8.13
C GLU A 8 7.14 1.32 7.09
N TYR A 9 6.23 0.45 6.62
CA TYR A 9 5.22 0.83 5.65
C TYR A 9 4.14 1.72 6.24
N VAL A 10 3.87 1.66 7.55
CA VAL A 10 2.96 2.62 8.21
C VAL A 10 3.60 4.00 8.27
N LYS A 11 4.88 4.08 8.65
CA LYS A 11 5.63 5.35 8.67
C LYS A 11 5.77 5.95 7.28
N LYS A 12 6.09 5.12 6.29
CA LYS A 12 6.19 5.53 4.88
C LYS A 12 4.84 6.00 4.35
N ALA A 13 3.76 5.26 4.63
CA ALA A 13 2.41 5.65 4.23
C ALA A 13 2.03 7.02 4.80
N GLN A 14 2.26 7.25 6.10
CA GLN A 14 1.97 8.54 6.73
C GLN A 14 2.79 9.68 6.11
N LYS A 15 4.08 9.45 5.83
CA LYS A 15 4.96 10.45 5.19
C LYS A 15 4.52 10.80 3.77
N GLU A 16 4.04 9.82 3.01
CA GLU A 16 3.55 9.99 1.64
C GLU A 16 2.07 10.41 1.58
N GLY A 17 1.39 10.57 2.72
CA GLY A 17 -0.02 10.96 2.80
C GLY A 17 -1.03 9.84 2.50
N TYR A 18 -0.57 8.59 2.47
CA TYR A 18 -1.43 7.42 2.33
C TYR A 18 -2.14 7.05 3.64
N ARG A 19 -3.38 6.59 3.51
CA ARG A 19 -4.23 6.23 4.67
C ARG A 19 -3.84 4.92 5.35
N SER A 20 -3.09 4.04 4.69
CA SER A 20 -2.76 2.71 5.22
C SER A 20 -1.52 2.11 4.54
N ARG A 21 -0.81 1.23 5.27
CA ARG A 21 0.27 0.36 4.74
C ARG A 21 -0.19 -0.57 3.61
N ALA A 22 -1.50 -0.81 3.49
CA ALA A 22 -2.07 -1.66 2.44
C ALA A 22 -1.78 -1.16 1.03
N VAL A 23 -1.52 0.14 0.87
CA VAL A 23 -1.16 0.74 -0.42
C VAL A 23 0.08 0.07 -1.02
N TYR A 24 1.11 -0.22 -0.24
CA TYR A 24 2.33 -0.86 -0.76
C TYR A 24 2.09 -2.31 -1.19
N LYS A 25 1.27 -3.05 -0.42
CA LYS A 25 0.88 -4.41 -0.81
C LYS A 25 0.07 -4.41 -2.10
N LEU A 26 -0.83 -3.45 -2.25
CA LEU A 26 -1.64 -3.32 -3.47
C LEU A 26 -0.76 -2.95 -4.66
N LEU A 27 0.19 -2.02 -4.50
CA LEU A 27 1.17 -1.67 -5.53
C LEU A 27 1.98 -2.89 -5.97
N GLU A 28 2.49 -3.69 -5.04
CA GLU A 28 3.21 -4.93 -5.40
C GLU A 28 2.34 -5.91 -6.20
N ILE A 29 1.06 -6.05 -5.85
CA ILE A 29 0.13 -6.92 -6.58
C ILE A 29 -0.15 -6.34 -7.97
N ILE A 30 -0.29 -5.02 -8.10
CA ILE A 30 -0.48 -4.35 -9.39
C ILE A 30 0.74 -4.58 -10.28
N GLU A 31 1.96 -4.43 -9.74
CA GLU A 31 3.21 -4.67 -10.48
C GLU A 31 3.36 -6.14 -10.88
N LYS A 32 3.16 -7.06 -9.95
CA LYS A 32 3.38 -8.50 -10.19
C LYS A 32 2.29 -9.13 -11.05
N SER A 33 1.05 -8.69 -10.85
CA SER A 33 -0.13 -9.41 -11.32
C SER A 33 -0.86 -8.67 -12.45
N GLN A 34 -0.52 -7.40 -12.72
CA GLN A 34 -1.14 -6.57 -13.77
C GLN A 34 -2.69 -6.62 -13.73
N ILE A 35 -3.27 -6.81 -12.54
CA ILE A 35 -4.70 -7.09 -12.37
C ILE A 35 -5.59 -5.85 -12.54
N ILE A 36 -5.01 -4.66 -12.57
CA ILE A 36 -5.75 -3.42 -12.77
C ILE A 36 -5.60 -3.03 -14.24
N ASN A 37 -6.58 -3.41 -15.06
CA ASN A 37 -6.73 -2.89 -16.40
C ASN A 37 -7.37 -1.50 -16.33
N LYS A 38 -6.76 -0.55 -17.04
CA LYS A 38 -7.18 0.86 -17.02
C LYS A 38 -8.47 0.98 -17.84
N GLY A 39 -9.62 1.03 -17.18
CA GLY A 39 -10.91 1.33 -17.80
C GLY A 39 -11.53 0.15 -18.54
N ASP A 40 -11.77 -0.96 -17.84
CA ASP A 40 -12.81 -1.89 -18.27
C ASP A 40 -14.13 -1.11 -18.35
N LYS A 41 -14.71 -1.09 -19.55
CA LYS A 41 -15.72 -0.16 -20.02
C LYS A 41 -17.12 -0.63 -19.68
#